data_AF-A0A4V1UTQ0-F1
#
_entry.id   AF-A0A4V1UTQ0-F1
#
_cell.length_a   1.000
_cell.length_b   1.000
_cell.length_c   1.000
_cell.angle_alpha   90.00
_cell.angle_beta   90.00
_cell.angle_gamma   90.00
#
_symmetry.space_group_name_H-M   'P 1'
#
loop_
_entity.id
_entity.type
_entity.pdbx_description
1 polymer ?
#
loop_
_entity_poly.entity_id
_entity_poly.type
_entity_poly.pdbx_seq_one_letter_code
_entity_poly.pdbx_strand_id
1 'polypeptide(L)'
;MFSTSLKPIKETMANPPVWIPSTLQWENFPTAIAYRQEELGYIPFLVYARNTLVVTILSVAGAVLSNALVAYSFARLKWPGRDLFFSITLATMMVPFPVLMVPTFSLFKWLGWVGTFRPLWVPAFFASAFSIFLLRQFFRSIPMELSEAAKIDGASEGRIFWDVVVPLSRPALTVVALFTFMGSWNDFLGPLIYLVDQASFTLSLGLSAYQTQHGGTP
;
A
#
# COMPACT_ATOMS: atom_id res chain seq x y z
N MET A 1 22.50 3.51 -11.05
CA MET A 1 21.91 4.57 -10.20
C MET A 1 22.77 4.90 -8.97
N PHE A 2 23.28 3.91 -8.23
CA PHE A 2 24.15 4.17 -7.06
C PHE A 2 25.43 4.97 -7.37
N SER A 3 26.15 4.61 -8.45
CA SER A 3 27.30 5.40 -8.90
C SER A 3 26.87 6.83 -9.30
N THR A 4 25.77 6.97 -10.05
CA THR A 4 25.24 8.27 -10.49
C THR A 4 24.88 9.19 -9.31
N SER A 5 24.32 8.67 -8.22
CA SER A 5 23.96 9.49 -7.04
C SER A 5 25.18 10.05 -6.29
N LEU A 6 26.37 9.49 -6.52
CA LEU A 6 27.62 9.93 -5.91
C LEU A 6 28.45 10.84 -6.84
N LYS A 7 27.95 11.15 -8.04
CA LYS A 7 28.66 12.00 -9.01
C LYS A 7 28.35 13.48 -8.79
N PRO A 8 29.31 14.36 -9.14
CA PRO A 8 29.00 15.76 -9.45
C PRO A 8 28.04 15.86 -10.65
N ILE A 9 27.18 16.88 -10.68
CA ILE A 9 26.20 17.10 -11.76
C ILE A 9 26.83 17.19 -13.17
N LYS A 10 28.10 17.61 -13.27
CA LYS A 10 28.82 17.68 -14.55
C LYS A 10 29.15 16.31 -15.12
N GLU A 11 29.37 15.30 -14.26
CA GLU A 11 29.70 13.94 -14.67
C GLU A 11 28.46 13.09 -14.98
N THR A 12 27.28 13.51 -14.51
CA THR A 12 26.03 12.81 -14.84
C THR A 12 25.62 13.02 -16.30
N MET A 13 26.10 14.10 -16.95
CA MET A 13 25.85 14.46 -18.35
C MET A 13 27.05 14.20 -19.28
N ALA A 14 28.12 13.57 -18.78
CA ALA A 14 29.31 13.31 -19.58
C ALA A 14 29.07 12.28 -20.69
N ASN A 15 29.61 12.54 -21.88
CA ASN A 15 29.65 11.59 -22.99
C ASN A 15 31.12 11.40 -23.45
N PRO A 16 31.73 10.21 -23.30
CA PRO A 16 31.12 8.94 -22.89
C PRO A 16 30.70 8.90 -21.41
N PRO A 17 29.73 8.03 -21.03
CA PRO A 17 29.28 7.90 -19.65
C PRO A 17 30.41 7.53 -18.69
N VAL A 18 30.61 8.36 -17.67
CA VAL A 18 31.57 8.08 -16.59
C VAL A 18 30.97 7.02 -15.66
N TRP A 19 31.54 5.83 -15.57
CA TRP A 19 30.96 4.75 -14.74
C TRP A 19 31.33 4.85 -13.25
N ILE A 20 32.50 5.40 -12.95
CA ILE A 20 33.02 5.59 -11.59
C ILE A 20 33.24 7.09 -11.38
N PRO A 21 32.63 7.70 -10.35
CA PRO A 21 32.77 9.14 -10.11
C PRO A 21 34.23 9.53 -9.94
N SER A 22 34.64 10.68 -10.49
CA SER A 22 35.99 11.20 -10.20
C SER A 22 36.13 11.65 -8.75
N THR A 23 35.02 12.11 -8.16
CA THR A 23 34.90 12.52 -6.76
C THR A 23 33.60 11.97 -6.17
N LEU A 24 33.68 11.38 -4.98
CA LEU A 24 32.51 10.85 -4.28
C LEU A 24 31.77 11.98 -3.55
N GLN A 25 30.64 12.42 -4.11
CA GLN A 25 29.79 13.46 -3.50
C GLN A 25 28.74 12.85 -2.57
N TRP A 26 29.19 12.49 -1.36
CA TRP A 26 28.28 12.06 -0.29
C TRP A 26 27.30 13.14 0.15
N GLU A 27 27.64 14.41 -0.10
CA GLU A 27 26.81 15.59 0.17
C GLU A 27 25.47 15.60 -0.59
N ASN A 28 25.36 14.84 -1.70
CA ASN A 28 24.12 14.71 -2.46
C ASN A 28 22.97 14.14 -1.61
N PHE A 29 23.25 13.19 -0.71
CA PHE A 29 22.23 12.57 0.16
C PHE A 29 21.67 13.51 1.23
N PRO A 30 22.49 14.12 2.12
CA PRO A 30 21.99 15.09 3.07
C PRO A 30 21.40 16.30 2.35
N THR A 31 21.91 16.74 1.19
CA THR A 31 21.31 17.84 0.42
C THR A 31 19.92 17.49 -0.10
N ALA A 32 19.73 16.28 -0.62
CA ALA A 32 18.41 15.80 -1.07
C ALA A 32 17.41 15.67 0.09
N ILE A 33 17.88 15.39 1.31
CA ILE A 33 17.03 15.28 2.50
C ILE A 33 16.80 16.65 3.16
N ALA A 34 17.80 17.54 3.17
CA ALA A 34 17.88 18.71 4.05
C ALA A 34 17.10 19.95 3.57
N TYR A 35 16.07 19.79 2.73
CA TYR A 35 15.13 20.88 2.41
C TYR A 35 15.79 22.19 1.93
N ARG A 36 16.97 22.14 1.30
CA ARG A 36 17.66 23.37 0.93
C ARG A 36 17.22 23.81 -0.47
N GLN A 37 16.45 24.89 -0.48
CA GLN A 37 15.71 25.46 -1.61
C GLN A 37 16.59 26.07 -2.71
N GLU A 38 17.92 26.08 -2.57
CA GLU A 38 18.72 27.07 -3.28
C GLU A 38 19.10 26.70 -4.72
N GLU A 39 19.18 25.41 -5.11
CA GLU A 39 19.63 25.06 -6.48
C GLU A 39 18.93 23.89 -7.19
N LEU A 40 18.28 22.96 -6.47
CA LEU A 40 17.79 21.70 -7.04
C LEU A 40 16.25 21.58 -7.14
N GLY A 41 15.50 22.62 -6.80
CA GLY A 41 14.03 22.56 -6.74
C GLY A 41 13.50 21.93 -5.45
N TYR A 42 12.31 22.36 -5.05
CA TYR A 42 11.71 22.04 -3.76
C TYR A 42 11.11 20.61 -3.75
N ILE A 43 11.84 19.61 -3.25
CA ILE A 43 11.23 18.36 -2.78
C ILE A 43 11.28 18.32 -1.25
N PRO A 44 10.13 18.46 -0.57
CA PRO A 44 10.06 18.22 0.85
C PRO A 44 10.07 16.70 1.15
N PHE A 45 11.22 16.05 0.97
CA PHE A 45 11.37 14.59 1.01
C PHE A 45 10.83 13.96 2.29
N LEU A 46 11.15 14.50 3.46
CA LEU A 46 10.71 13.94 4.75
C LEU A 46 9.19 14.05 4.95
N VAL A 47 8.57 15.11 4.43
CA VAL A 47 7.11 15.30 4.45
C VAL A 47 6.47 14.27 3.53
N TYR A 48 7.00 14.08 2.32
CA TYR A 48 6.48 13.06 1.40
C TYR A 48 6.66 11.65 1.96
N ALA A 49 7.80 11.36 2.59
CA ALA A 49 8.07 10.09 3.26
C ALA A 49 7.10 9.87 4.43
N ARG A 50 6.84 10.90 5.24
CA ARG A 50 5.83 10.84 6.31
C ARG A 50 4.43 10.59 5.75
N ASN A 51 4.03 11.29 4.70
CA ASN A 51 2.72 11.12 4.07
C ASN A 51 2.56 9.69 3.53
N THR A 52 3.56 9.18 2.79
CA THR A 52 3.59 7.80 2.32
C THR A 52 3.49 6.81 3.48
N LEU A 53 4.30 6.98 4.53
CA LEU A 53 4.27 6.09 5.70
C LEU A 53 2.89 6.06 6.38
N VAL A 54 2.26 7.23 6.58
CA VAL A 54 0.92 7.33 7.18
C VAL A 54 -0.10 6.58 6.31
N VAL A 55 -0.13 6.84 5.00
CA VAL A 55 -1.05 6.17 4.08
C VAL A 55 -0.81 4.66 4.08
N THR A 56 0.44 4.23 3.96
CA THR A 56 0.79 2.81 3.87
C THR A 56 0.50 2.05 5.15
N ILE A 57 0.84 2.58 6.32
CA ILE A 57 0.58 1.91 7.61
C ILE A 57 -0.93 1.75 7.82
N LEU A 58 -1.73 2.80 7.56
CA LEU A 58 -3.18 2.74 7.68
C LEU A 58 -3.79 1.75 6.69
N SER A 59 -3.32 1.73 5.45
CA SER A 59 -3.75 0.77 4.42
C SER A 59 -3.44 -0.67 4.83
N VAL A 60 -2.22 -0.95 5.31
CA VAL A 60 -1.82 -2.30 5.76
C VAL A 60 -2.66 -2.74 6.94
N ALA A 61 -2.83 -1.89 7.96
CA ALA A 61 -3.66 -2.20 9.11
C ALA A 61 -5.11 -2.50 8.70
N GLY A 62 -5.71 -1.64 7.86
CA GLY A 62 -7.06 -1.81 7.35
C GLY A 62 -7.23 -3.08 6.54
N ALA A 63 -6.29 -3.39 5.65
CA ALA A 63 -6.33 -4.57 4.82
C ALA A 63 -6.18 -5.85 5.65
N VAL A 64 -5.17 -5.95 6.52
CA VAL A 64 -4.94 -7.16 7.31
C VAL A 64 -6.15 -7.46 8.20
N LEU A 65 -6.69 -6.44 8.89
CA LEU A 65 -7.83 -6.60 9.79
C LEU A 65 -9.11 -6.99 9.02
N SER A 66 -9.48 -6.22 8.00
CA SER A 66 -10.73 -6.45 7.26
C SER A 66 -10.71 -7.77 6.50
N ASN A 67 -9.62 -8.08 5.80
CA ASN A 67 -9.50 -9.31 5.03
C ASN A 67 -9.48 -10.54 5.94
N ALA A 68 -8.82 -10.48 7.10
CA ALA A 68 -8.83 -11.59 8.06
C ALA A 68 -10.23 -11.88 8.60
N LEU A 69 -10.99 -10.84 8.95
CA LEU A 69 -12.36 -11.02 9.44
C LEU A 69 -13.28 -11.62 8.36
N VAL A 70 -13.25 -11.06 7.16
CA VAL A 70 -14.10 -11.52 6.05
C VAL A 70 -13.72 -12.94 5.62
N ALA A 71 -12.43 -13.23 5.49
CA ALA A 71 -11.95 -14.57 5.15
C ALA A 71 -12.29 -15.60 6.24
N TYR A 72 -12.23 -15.23 7.53
CA TYR A 72 -12.62 -16.11 8.63
C TYR A 72 -14.09 -16.49 8.54
N SER A 73 -14.97 -15.52 8.26
CA SER A 73 -16.39 -15.77 8.04
C SER A 73 -16.63 -16.75 6.88
N PHE A 74 -15.93 -16.58 5.74
CA PHE A 74 -16.06 -17.48 4.59
C PHE A 74 -15.40 -18.85 4.78
N ALA A 75 -14.43 -19.00 5.68
CA ALA A 75 -13.69 -20.24 5.90
C ALA A 75 -14.25 -21.09 7.04
N ARG A 76 -14.63 -20.46 8.16
CA ARG A 76 -14.88 -21.14 9.45
C ARG A 76 -16.34 -21.08 9.88
N LEU A 77 -17.03 -19.99 9.60
CA LEU A 77 -18.44 -19.83 9.99
C LEU A 77 -19.39 -20.51 8.99
N LYS A 78 -20.50 -21.03 9.49
CA LYS A 78 -21.58 -21.63 8.70
C LYS A 78 -22.78 -20.67 8.71
N TRP A 79 -23.12 -20.13 7.54
CA TRP A 79 -24.26 -19.24 7.36
C TRP A 79 -24.85 -19.41 5.94
N PRO A 80 -26.16 -19.18 5.75
CA PRO A 80 -26.83 -19.46 4.48
C PRO A 80 -26.31 -18.54 3.37
N GLY A 81 -25.93 -19.11 2.22
CA GLY A 81 -25.44 -18.35 1.06
C GLY A 81 -23.95 -17.99 1.08
N ARG A 82 -23.19 -18.44 2.09
CA ARG A 82 -21.74 -18.18 2.24
C ARG A 82 -20.94 -18.38 0.96
N ASP A 83 -21.10 -19.54 0.32
CA ASP A 83 -20.31 -19.90 -0.85
C ASP A 83 -20.74 -19.12 -2.12
N LEU A 84 -21.99 -18.65 -2.19
CA LEU A 84 -22.46 -17.74 -3.23
C LEU A 84 -21.81 -16.36 -3.10
N PHE A 85 -21.82 -15.77 -1.89
CA PHE A 85 -21.18 -14.48 -1.63
C PHE A 85 -19.66 -14.53 -1.82
N PHE A 86 -19.04 -15.67 -1.50
CA PHE A 86 -17.63 -15.89 -1.82
C PHE A 86 -17.39 -15.88 -3.34
N SER A 87 -18.22 -16.57 -4.12
CA SER A 87 -18.13 -16.55 -5.59
C SER A 87 -18.35 -15.15 -6.17
N ILE A 88 -19.30 -14.37 -5.65
CA ILE A 88 -19.51 -12.97 -6.03
C ILE A 88 -18.26 -12.14 -5.71
N THR A 89 -17.66 -12.35 -4.54
CA THR A 89 -16.41 -11.68 -4.15
C THR A 89 -15.30 -11.95 -5.17
N LEU A 90 -15.11 -13.22 -5.58
CA LEU A 90 -14.12 -13.56 -6.61
C LEU A 90 -14.43 -12.94 -7.97
N ALA A 91 -15.71 -12.87 -8.36
CA ALA A 91 -16.12 -12.25 -9.62
C ALA A 91 -15.72 -10.77 -9.71
N THR A 92 -15.62 -10.06 -8.57
CA THR A 92 -15.15 -8.65 -8.58
C THR A 92 -13.70 -8.50 -9.06
N MET A 93 -12.87 -9.55 -9.00
CA MET A 93 -11.50 -9.53 -9.53
C MET A 93 -11.46 -9.38 -11.05
N MET A 94 -12.56 -9.67 -11.75
CA MET A 94 -12.65 -9.52 -13.21
C MET A 94 -12.89 -8.07 -13.62
N VAL A 95 -13.24 -7.18 -12.68
CA VAL A 95 -13.49 -5.77 -12.99
C VAL A 95 -12.16 -5.02 -13.10
N PRO A 96 -11.81 -4.48 -14.28
CA PRO A 96 -10.55 -3.78 -14.45
C PRO A 96 -10.56 -2.43 -13.75
N PHE A 97 -9.46 -2.11 -13.06
CA PHE A 97 -9.32 -0.88 -12.28
C PHE A 97 -9.67 0.42 -13.07
N PRO A 98 -9.26 0.61 -14.35
CA PRO A 98 -9.62 1.82 -15.11
C PRO A 98 -11.12 2.09 -15.22
N VAL A 99 -11.96 1.06 -15.23
CA VAL A 99 -13.43 1.21 -15.28
C VAL A 99 -13.98 1.73 -13.95
N LEU A 100 -13.33 1.38 -12.83
CA LEU A 100 -13.71 1.82 -11.49
C LEU A 100 -13.23 3.24 -11.18
N MET A 101 -12.24 3.76 -11.92
CA MET A 101 -11.56 5.02 -11.61
C MET A 101 -12.49 6.23 -11.62
N VAL A 102 -13.29 6.41 -12.67
CA VAL A 102 -14.25 7.52 -12.79
C VAL A 102 -15.34 7.47 -11.71
N PRO A 103 -16.01 6.32 -11.45
CA PRO A 103 -17.02 6.25 -10.40
C PRO A 103 -16.43 6.41 -8.99
N THR A 104 -15.25 5.85 -8.69
CA THR A 104 -14.62 6.06 -7.37
C THR A 104 -14.18 7.51 -7.16
N PHE A 105 -13.65 8.18 -8.19
CA PHE A 105 -13.35 9.60 -8.11
C PHE A 105 -14.62 10.43 -7.82
N SER A 106 -15.70 10.15 -8.55
CA SER A 106 -16.98 10.84 -8.38
C SER A 106 -17.55 10.63 -6.97
N LEU A 107 -17.43 9.41 -6.43
CA LEU A 107 -17.81 9.09 -5.06
C LEU A 107 -17.00 9.90 -4.03
N PHE A 108 -15.67 9.90 -4.12
CA PHE A 108 -14.84 10.62 -3.15
C PHE A 108 -14.95 12.14 -3.29
N LYS A 109 -15.21 12.64 -4.50
CA LYS A 109 -15.56 14.05 -4.71
C LYS A 109 -16.87 14.40 -4.03
N TRP A 110 -17.91 13.57 -4.19
CA TRP A 110 -19.20 13.77 -3.52
C TRP A 110 -19.07 13.70 -2.00
N LEU A 111 -18.21 12.82 -1.47
CA LEU A 111 -17.89 12.73 -0.04
C LEU A 111 -17.00 13.90 0.47
N GLY A 112 -16.51 14.77 -0.41
CA GLY A 112 -15.59 15.86 -0.04
C GLY A 112 -14.22 15.38 0.44
N TRP A 113 -13.75 14.23 -0.06
CA TRP A 113 -12.47 13.63 0.35
C TRP A 113 -11.31 13.97 -0.59
N VAL A 114 -11.59 14.54 -1.77
CA VAL A 114 -10.55 15.10 -2.65
C VAL A 114 -9.78 16.20 -1.92
N GLY A 115 -8.46 16.17 -2.03
CA GLY A 115 -7.54 16.99 -1.24
C GLY A 115 -7.12 16.38 0.10
N THR A 116 -7.57 15.16 0.44
CA THR A 116 -7.21 14.47 1.70
C THR A 116 -6.63 13.08 1.44
N PHE A 117 -6.01 12.48 2.46
CA PHE A 117 -5.49 11.11 2.37
C PHE A 117 -6.55 10.01 2.44
N ARG A 118 -7.80 10.33 2.82
CA ARG A 118 -8.85 9.32 3.07
C ARG A 118 -9.08 8.38 1.88
N PRO A 119 -9.15 8.85 0.63
CA PRO A 119 -9.32 7.97 -0.54
C PRO A 119 -8.20 6.93 -0.70
N LEU A 120 -7.02 7.19 -0.14
CA LEU A 120 -5.82 6.38 -0.34
C LEU A 120 -5.70 5.20 0.65
N TRP A 121 -6.35 5.29 1.82
CA TRP A 121 -6.22 4.25 2.86
C TRP A 121 -7.55 3.69 3.37
N VAL A 122 -8.63 4.49 3.37
CA VAL A 122 -9.95 4.03 3.83
C VAL A 122 -10.47 2.82 3.03
N PRO A 123 -10.31 2.75 1.69
CA PRO A 123 -10.76 1.58 0.92
C PRO A 123 -10.15 0.25 1.39
N ALA A 124 -8.94 0.27 1.97
CA ALA A 124 -8.29 -0.93 2.47
C ALA A 124 -9.07 -1.60 3.62
N PHE A 125 -9.95 -0.88 4.31
CA PHE A 125 -10.83 -1.42 5.36
C PHE A 125 -12.05 -2.18 4.81
N PHE A 126 -12.27 -2.17 3.50
CA PHE A 126 -13.38 -2.87 2.85
C PHE A 126 -12.97 -4.21 2.24
N ALA A 127 -11.77 -4.70 2.60
CA ALA A 127 -11.17 -5.93 2.11
C ALA A 127 -10.99 -5.96 0.58
N SER A 128 -10.22 -6.92 0.09
CA SER A 128 -10.01 -7.14 -1.34
C SER A 128 -10.26 -8.60 -1.68
N ALA A 129 -10.85 -8.85 -2.84
CA ALA A 129 -11.21 -10.22 -3.23
C ALA A 129 -10.01 -11.18 -3.26
N PHE A 130 -8.86 -10.71 -3.73
CA PHE A 130 -7.62 -11.50 -3.74
C PHE A 130 -7.15 -11.87 -2.33
N SER A 131 -7.08 -10.90 -1.41
CA SER A 131 -6.62 -11.14 -0.03
C SER A 131 -7.64 -11.99 0.74
N ILE A 132 -8.94 -11.81 0.52
CA ILE A 132 -10.00 -12.69 1.05
C ILE A 132 -9.79 -14.11 0.55
N PHE A 133 -9.59 -14.31 -0.76
CA PHE A 133 -9.34 -15.62 -1.34
C PHE A 133 -8.13 -16.28 -0.68
N LEU A 134 -6.99 -15.60 -0.67
CA LEU A 134 -5.73 -16.12 -0.11
C LEU A 134 -5.90 -16.53 1.36
N LEU A 135 -6.42 -15.64 2.21
CA LEU A 135 -6.61 -15.92 3.63
C LEU A 135 -7.65 -17.02 3.85
N ARG A 136 -8.74 -17.06 3.07
CA ARG A 136 -9.74 -18.12 3.20
C ARG A 136 -9.13 -19.49 2.91
N GLN A 137 -8.33 -19.61 1.84
CA GLN A 137 -7.67 -20.88 1.52
C GLN A 137 -6.70 -21.30 2.62
N PHE A 138 -5.98 -20.36 3.20
CA PHE A 138 -5.11 -20.63 4.34
C PHE A 138 -5.92 -21.05 5.59
N PHE A 139 -6.97 -20.32 5.97
CA PHE A 139 -7.78 -20.65 7.15
C PHE A 139 -8.46 -22.02 7.04
N ARG A 140 -8.75 -22.49 5.82
CA ARG A 140 -9.30 -23.83 5.58
C ARG A 140 -8.27 -24.95 5.77
N SER A 141 -6.97 -24.68 5.70
CA SER A 141 -5.95 -25.69 5.95
C SER A 141 -5.68 -25.92 7.44
N ILE A 142 -6.10 -24.97 8.30
CA ILE A 142 -6.01 -25.13 9.76
C ILE A 142 -7.02 -26.20 10.20
N PRO A 143 -6.63 -27.22 10.98
CA PRO A 143 -7.57 -28.23 11.47
C PRO A 143 -8.77 -27.62 12.20
N MET A 144 -9.97 -28.16 11.99
CA MET A 144 -11.19 -27.68 12.65
C MET A 144 -11.23 -28.07 14.13
N GLU A 145 -10.59 -29.18 14.49
CA GLU A 145 -10.48 -29.72 15.85
C GLU A 145 -9.93 -28.69 16.84
N LEU A 146 -9.03 -27.80 16.41
CA LEU A 146 -8.50 -26.72 17.26
C LEU A 146 -9.60 -25.72 17.65
N SER A 147 -10.47 -25.36 16.70
CA SER A 147 -11.60 -24.48 16.97
C SER A 147 -12.66 -25.19 17.82
N GLU A 148 -12.88 -26.49 17.62
CA GLU A 148 -13.84 -27.28 18.40
C GLU A 148 -13.38 -27.49 19.84
N ALA A 149 -12.09 -27.78 20.06
CA ALA A 149 -11.48 -27.86 21.39
C ALA A 149 -11.64 -26.54 22.15
N ALA A 150 -11.33 -25.40 21.51
CA ALA A 150 -11.51 -24.09 22.13
C ALA A 150 -12.98 -23.80 22.49
N LYS A 151 -13.95 -24.28 21.70
CA LYS A 151 -15.39 -24.17 22.04
C LYS A 151 -15.76 -25.01 23.25
N ILE A 152 -15.21 -26.22 23.37
CA ILE A 152 -15.41 -27.09 24.53
C ILE A 152 -14.86 -26.40 25.79
N ASP A 153 -13.74 -25.67 25.68
CA ASP A 153 -13.16 -24.82 26.74
C ASP A 153 -13.94 -23.52 26.99
N GLY A 154 -15.08 -23.30 26.31
CA GLY A 154 -15.96 -22.14 26.50
C GLY A 154 -15.52 -20.87 25.77
N ALA A 155 -14.57 -20.95 24.83
CA ALA A 155 -14.16 -19.79 24.04
C ALA A 155 -15.28 -19.36 23.06
N SER A 156 -15.55 -18.05 23.02
CA SER A 156 -16.44 -17.45 22.00
C SER A 156 -15.78 -17.45 20.62
N GLU A 157 -16.58 -17.34 19.55
CA GLU A 157 -16.05 -17.30 18.18
C GLU A 157 -15.00 -16.20 17.95
N GLY A 158 -15.21 -15.01 18.53
CA GLY A 158 -14.23 -13.92 18.44
C GLY A 158 -12.91 -14.27 19.13
N ARG A 159 -12.97 -15.01 20.24
CA ARG A 159 -11.78 -15.48 20.94
C ARG A 159 -11.05 -16.57 20.15
N ILE A 160 -11.78 -17.50 19.52
CA ILE A 160 -11.19 -18.51 18.64
C ILE A 160 -10.49 -17.84 17.45
N PHE A 161 -11.10 -16.82 16.86
CA PHE A 161 -10.48 -16.04 15.80
C PHE A 161 -9.16 -15.41 16.25
N TRP A 162 -9.16 -14.63 17.35
CA TRP A 162 -7.99 -13.87 17.81
C TRP A 162 -6.89 -14.72 18.47
N ASP A 163 -7.27 -15.72 19.27
CA ASP A 163 -6.32 -16.49 20.09
C ASP A 163 -5.82 -17.76 19.37
N VAL A 164 -6.58 -18.29 18.40
CA VAL A 164 -6.23 -19.55 17.71
C VAL A 164 -5.92 -19.31 16.23
N VAL A 165 -6.87 -18.77 15.47
CA VAL A 165 -6.73 -18.72 14.01
C VAL A 165 -5.74 -17.65 13.56
N VAL A 166 -5.79 -16.44 14.13
CA VAL A 166 -4.88 -15.34 13.77
C VAL A 166 -3.40 -15.68 14.03
N PRO A 167 -2.99 -16.22 15.20
CA PRO A 167 -1.60 -16.58 15.45
C PRO A 167 -1.06 -17.68 14.53
N LEU A 168 -1.87 -18.70 14.25
CA LEU A 168 -1.52 -19.76 13.30
C LEU A 168 -1.44 -19.26 11.85
N SER A 169 -2.09 -18.13 11.56
CA SER A 169 -2.15 -17.54 10.23
C SER A 169 -1.16 -16.41 9.99
N ARG A 170 -0.24 -16.14 10.93
CA ARG A 170 0.80 -15.11 10.77
C ARG A 170 1.51 -15.15 9.41
N PRO A 171 1.93 -16.32 8.86
CA PRO A 171 2.57 -16.35 7.54
C PRO A 171 1.68 -15.78 6.43
N ALA A 172 0.40 -16.16 6.38
CA ALA A 172 -0.53 -15.67 5.35
C ALA A 172 -0.93 -14.20 5.57
N LEU A 173 -1.10 -13.77 6.81
CA LEU A 173 -1.35 -12.38 7.16
C LEU A 173 -0.17 -11.47 6.75
N THR A 174 1.06 -11.95 6.91
CA THR A 174 2.27 -11.25 6.44
C THR A 174 2.26 -11.10 4.92
N VAL A 175 1.84 -12.11 4.17
CA VAL A 175 1.73 -12.00 2.70
C VAL A 175 0.74 -10.92 2.30
N VAL A 176 -0.44 -10.85 2.95
CA VAL A 176 -1.41 -9.77 2.72
C VAL A 176 -0.81 -8.41 3.08
N ALA A 177 -0.16 -8.31 4.25
CA ALA A 177 0.49 -7.08 4.69
C ALA A 177 1.54 -6.59 3.68
N LEU A 178 2.39 -7.50 3.18
CA LEU A 178 3.43 -7.18 2.21
C LEU A 178 2.84 -6.72 0.88
N PHE A 179 1.84 -7.41 0.33
CA PHE A 179 1.21 -6.98 -0.92
C PHE A 179 0.52 -5.63 -0.78
N THR A 180 -0.19 -5.39 0.33
CA THR A 180 -0.79 -4.07 0.59
C THR A 180 0.26 -2.99 0.80
N PHE A 181 1.35 -3.29 1.50
CA PHE A 181 2.46 -2.37 1.69
C PHE A 181 3.07 -1.97 0.35
N MET A 182 3.45 -2.95 -0.48
CA MET A 182 4.04 -2.71 -1.79
C MET A 182 3.08 -1.94 -2.70
N GLY A 183 1.80 -2.28 -2.70
CA GLY A 183 0.79 -1.58 -3.48
C GLY A 183 0.64 -0.11 -3.07
N SER A 184 0.50 0.14 -1.76
CA SER A 184 0.33 1.50 -1.24
C SER A 184 1.60 2.34 -1.32
N TRP A 185 2.77 1.74 -1.11
CA TRP A 185 4.06 2.44 -1.16
C TRP A 185 4.39 2.90 -2.58
N ASN A 186 4.12 2.05 -3.58
CA ASN A 186 4.38 2.35 -4.99
C ASN A 186 3.22 3.06 -5.69
N ASP A 187 2.12 3.35 -4.98
CA ASP A 187 0.96 3.99 -5.59
C ASP A 187 1.30 5.42 -6.05
N PHE A 188 1.08 5.64 -7.33
CA PHE A 188 1.24 6.91 -8.00
C PHE A 188 -0.11 7.48 -8.45
N LEU A 189 -0.97 6.63 -9.03
CA LEU A 189 -2.24 7.06 -9.61
C LEU A 189 -3.23 7.55 -8.56
N GLY A 190 -3.34 6.88 -7.42
CA GLY A 190 -4.21 7.33 -6.33
C GLY A 190 -3.84 8.75 -5.87
N PRO A 191 -2.61 8.99 -5.40
CA PRO A 191 -2.13 10.31 -5.03
C PRO A 191 -2.33 11.37 -6.13
N LEU A 192 -2.02 11.04 -7.39
CA LEU A 192 -2.18 11.96 -8.51
C LEU A 192 -3.64 12.40 -8.73
N ILE A 193 -4.60 11.49 -8.51
CA ILE A 193 -6.02 11.75 -8.71
C ILE A 193 -6.63 12.55 -7.54
N TYR A 194 -6.21 12.26 -6.30
CA TYR A 194 -6.90 12.74 -5.11
C TYR A 194 -6.20 13.87 -4.37
N LEU A 195 -4.88 14.03 -4.52
CA LEU A 195 -4.12 15.07 -3.82
C LEU A 195 -3.97 16.30 -4.71
N VAL A 196 -4.09 17.47 -4.09
CA VAL A 196 -4.10 18.76 -4.79
C VAL A 196 -2.88 19.59 -4.39
N ASP A 197 -2.65 19.73 -3.09
CA ASP A 197 -1.55 20.53 -2.57
C ASP A 197 -0.23 19.76 -2.60
N GLN A 198 0.85 20.40 -3.08
CA GLN A 198 2.18 19.78 -3.09
C GLN A 198 2.60 19.28 -1.71
N ALA A 199 2.29 20.03 -0.63
CA ALA A 199 2.60 19.61 0.74
C ALA A 199 1.97 18.26 1.15
N SER A 200 0.91 17.84 0.46
CA SER A 200 0.26 16.56 0.70
C SER A 200 0.85 15.41 -0.11
N PHE A 201 1.73 15.65 -1.10
CA PHE A 201 2.18 14.58 -1.99
C PHE A 201 2.84 13.41 -1.25
N THR A 202 2.70 12.23 -1.84
CA THR A 202 3.44 11.02 -1.45
C THR A 202 4.78 10.98 -2.19
N LEU A 203 5.72 10.15 -1.70
CA LEU A 203 7.04 9.99 -2.32
C LEU A 203 6.97 9.69 -3.81
N SER A 204 6.16 8.72 -4.23
CA SER A 204 6.05 8.31 -5.64
C SER A 204 5.60 9.46 -6.54
N LEU A 205 4.61 10.24 -6.10
CA LEU A 205 4.13 11.42 -6.83
C LEU A 205 5.17 12.55 -6.84
N GLY A 206 5.77 12.85 -5.69
CA GLY A 206 6.76 13.91 -5.55
C GLY A 206 8.04 13.65 -6.34
N LEU A 207 8.53 12.41 -6.35
CA LEU A 207 9.69 12.00 -7.14
C LEU A 207 9.41 12.06 -8.63
N SER A 208 8.22 11.66 -9.07
CA SER A 208 7.82 11.79 -10.48
C SER A 208 7.76 13.26 -10.92
N ALA A 209 7.16 14.14 -10.11
CA ALA A 209 7.12 15.57 -10.38
C ALA A 209 8.54 16.17 -10.48
N TYR A 210 9.44 15.77 -9.59
CA TYR A 210 10.85 16.19 -9.64
C TYR A 210 11.57 15.69 -10.89
N GLN A 211 11.38 14.42 -11.26
CA GLN A 211 11.95 13.86 -12.49
C GLN A 211 11.42 14.56 -13.74
N THR A 212 10.14 14.97 -13.78
CA THR A 212 9.62 15.74 -14.91
C THR A 212 10.25 17.14 -14.98
N GLN A 213 10.52 17.77 -13.84
CA GLN A 213 11.10 19.12 -13.80
C GLN A 213 12.63 19.14 -14.09
N HIS A 214 13.37 18.12 -13.66
CA HIS A 214 14.84 18.10 -13.71
C HIS A 214 15.43 16.93 -14.50
N GLY A 215 14.62 15.94 -14.91
CA GLY A 215 15.06 14.80 -15.71
C GLY A 215 15.41 15.17 -17.16
N GLY A 216 15.02 16.38 -17.58
CA GLY A 216 15.54 17.08 -18.74
C GLY A 216 16.51 18.18 -18.34
N THR A 217 17.62 17.84 -17.66
CA THR A 217 18.88 18.54 -17.97
C THR A 217 19.09 18.45 -19.48
N PRO A 218 19.47 19.55 -20.17
CA PRO A 218 19.51 19.61 -21.63
C PRO A 218 20.27 18.44 -22.25
#